data_AF-A0A9X8YLJ7-F1
#
_entry.id   AF-A0A9X8YLJ7-F1
#
_cell.length_a   1.000
_cell.length_b   1.000
_cell.length_c   1.000
_cell.angle_alpha   90.00
_cell.angle_beta   90.00
_cell.angle_gamma   90.00
#
_symmetry.space_group_name_H-M   'P 1'
#
loop_
_entity.id
_entity.type
_entity.pdbx_description
1 polymer ?
#
loop_
_entity_poly.entity_id
_entity_poly.type
_entity_poly.pdbx_seq_one_letter_code
_entity_poly.pdbx_strand_id
1 'polypeptide(L)'
;AANAFYIDDTINVGNWTVTPGLRYESIRTHVDDSFNNISREKSYSEPLPSLNVMYHLSDAWKLFANANTSFGSMQYFQLTKGGNGNQPAPGLTAEKARTYE
;
A
#
# COMPACT_ATOMS: atom_id res chain seq x y z
N ALA A 1 12.35 3.04 9.33
CA ALA A 1 11.59 1.87 9.83
C ALA A 1 10.27 1.77 9.08
N ALA A 2 9.89 0.57 8.63
CA ALA A 2 8.61 0.32 7.97
C ALA A 2 7.84 -0.73 8.78
N ASN A 3 6.56 -0.47 9.04
CA ASN A 3 5.65 -1.37 9.74
C ASN A 3 4.44 -1.61 8.86
N ALA A 4 3.96 -2.84 8.80
CA ALA A 4 2.74 -3.19 8.09
C ALA A 4 1.84 -4.03 9.00
N PHE A 5 0.56 -3.74 8.98
CA PHE A 5 -0.50 -4.51 9.62
C PHE A 5 -1.45 -5.00 8.56
N TYR A 6 -1.90 -6.24 8.68
CA TYR A 6 -2.81 -6.84 7.72
C TYR A 6 -3.88 -7.62 8.46
N ILE A 7 -5.12 -7.41 8.04
CA ILE A 7 -6.28 -8.16 8.50
C ILE A 7 -7.10 -8.57 7.28
N ASP A 8 -7.45 -9.83 7.21
CA ASP A 8 -8.45 -10.34 6.28
C ASP A 8 -9.31 -11.40 6.97
N ASP A 9 -10.48 -11.63 6.39
CA ASP A 9 -11.36 -12.69 6.81
C ASP A 9 -11.93 -13.37 5.57
N THR A 10 -12.02 -14.70 5.57
CA THR A 10 -12.63 -15.45 4.46
C THR A 10 -13.97 -16.00 4.88
N ILE A 11 -15.02 -15.44 4.29
CA ILE A 11 -16.40 -15.72 4.62
C ILE A 11 -17.00 -16.58 3.50
N ASN A 12 -17.41 -17.80 3.85
CA ASN A 12 -18.10 -18.69 2.93
C ASN A 12 -19.59 -18.71 3.25
N VAL A 13 -20.43 -18.28 2.30
CA VAL A 13 -21.89 -18.24 2.43
C VAL A 13 -22.52 -18.91 1.21
N GLY A 14 -22.95 -20.16 1.39
CA GLY A 14 -23.51 -20.97 0.30
C GLY A 14 -22.48 -21.15 -0.84
N ASN A 15 -22.83 -20.67 -2.03
CA ASN A 15 -21.97 -20.74 -3.22
C ASN A 15 -20.99 -19.55 -3.33
N TRP A 16 -21.01 -18.62 -2.37
CA TRP A 16 -20.15 -17.44 -2.38
C TRP A 16 -19.00 -17.58 -1.39
N THR A 17 -17.80 -17.23 -1.83
CA THR A 17 -16.63 -17.00 -0.99
C THR A 17 -16.26 -15.54 -1.11
N VAL A 18 -16.25 -14.81 0.00
CA VAL A 18 -15.92 -13.39 0.04
C VAL A 18 -14.77 -13.19 1.01
N THR A 19 -13.71 -12.52 0.56
CA THR A 19 -12.53 -12.25 1.36
C THR A 19 -12.25 -10.74 1.37
N PRO A 20 -12.87 -9.98 2.29
CA PRO A 20 -12.43 -8.62 2.57
C PRO A 20 -11.06 -8.63 3.26
N GLY A 21 -10.21 -7.68 2.89
CA GLY A 21 -8.92 -7.46 3.52
C GLY A 21 -8.60 -5.97 3.63
N LEU A 22 -7.80 -5.63 4.62
CA LEU A 22 -7.23 -4.31 4.79
C LEU A 22 -5.79 -4.45 5.24
N ARG A 23 -4.89 -3.89 4.45
CA ARG A 23 -3.49 -3.72 4.82
C ARG A 23 -3.23 -2.26 5.17
N TYR A 24 -2.52 -2.00 6.25
CA TYR A 24 -2.11 -0.67 6.66
C TYR A 24 -0.60 -0.62 6.75
N GLU A 25 0.04 0.27 6.01
CA GLU A 25 1.48 0.44 6.04
C GLU A 25 1.86 1.78 6.63
N SER A 26 2.88 1.79 7.49
CA SER A 26 3.49 2.97 8.08
C SER A 26 5.00 2.93 7.83
N ILE A 27 5.48 3.86 7.00
CA ILE A 27 6.89 3.97 6.64
C ILE A 27 7.44 5.27 7.21
N ARG A 28 8.45 5.15 8.06
CA ARG A 28 9.29 6.25 8.55
C ARG A 28 10.63 6.19 7.84
N THR A 29 10.92 7.23 7.08
CA THR A 29 12.21 7.40 6.41
C THR A 29 12.99 8.51 7.09
N HIS A 30 14.23 8.19 7.46
CA HIS A 30 15.19 9.11 8.02
C HIS A 30 16.37 9.19 7.04
N VAL A 31 16.74 10.40 6.65
CA VAL A 31 17.88 10.67 5.77
C VAL A 31 18.80 11.65 6.50
N ASP A 32 19.96 11.16 6.91
CA ASP A 32 21.07 11.98 7.38
C ASP A 32 22.11 12.12 6.27
N ASP A 33 22.34 13.35 5.84
CA ASP A 33 23.47 13.69 4.98
C ASP A 33 24.48 14.53 5.78
N SER A 34 25.53 13.85 6.26
CA SER A 34 26.59 14.46 7.06
C SER A 34 27.47 15.44 6.26
N PHE A 35 27.48 15.37 4.93
CA PHE A 35 28.28 16.28 4.10
C PHE A 35 27.62 17.66 3.93
N ASN A 36 26.28 17.69 3.91
CA ASN A 36 25.50 18.93 3.77
C ASN A 36 24.83 19.40 5.08
N ASN A 37 25.03 18.67 6.19
CA ASN A 37 24.39 18.91 7.49
C ASN A 37 22.85 18.93 7.41
N ILE A 38 22.29 18.05 6.58
CA ILE A 38 20.85 17.95 6.33
C ILE A 38 20.32 16.69 7.02
N SER A 39 19.38 16.87 7.94
CA SER A 39 18.57 15.79 8.53
C SER A 39 17.14 15.94 8.02
N ARG A 40 16.64 14.93 7.30
CA ARG A 40 15.25 14.88 6.80
C ARG A 40 14.52 13.67 7.38
N GLU A 41 13.40 13.92 8.05
CA GLU A 41 12.48 12.88 8.51
C GLU A 41 11.17 13.00 7.73
N LYS A 42 10.63 11.86 7.26
CA LYS A 42 9.27 11.81 6.72
C LYS A 42 8.58 10.50 7.06
N SER A 43 7.37 10.64 7.59
CA SER A 43 6.47 9.53 7.89
C SER A 43 5.28 9.53 6.96
N TYR A 44 4.95 8.38 6.39
CA TYR A 44 3.73 8.18 5.61
C TYR A 44 2.98 6.97 6.10
N SER A 45 1.66 7.05 6.05
CA SER A 45 0.78 5.95 6.38
C SER A 45 -0.30 5.79 5.31
N GLU A 46 -0.48 4.57 4.79
CA GLU A 46 -1.40 4.32 3.69
C GLU A 46 -2.25 3.06 3.96
N PRO A 47 -3.59 3.19 3.96
CA PRO A 47 -4.51 2.05 3.97
C PRO A 47 -4.68 1.48 2.55
N LEU A 48 -4.67 0.16 2.46
CA LEU A 48 -4.74 -0.63 1.25
C LEU A 48 -5.86 -1.67 1.39
N PRO A 49 -7.11 -1.29 1.07
CA PRO A 49 -8.22 -2.22 1.07
C PRO A 49 -8.11 -3.21 -0.10
N SER A 50 -8.49 -4.45 0.17
CA SER A 50 -8.64 -5.54 -0.80
C SER A 50 -10.00 -6.21 -0.62
N LEU A 51 -10.58 -6.66 -1.72
CA LEU A 51 -11.80 -7.45 -1.72
C LEU A 51 -11.70 -8.50 -2.82
N ASN A 52 -11.81 -9.76 -2.43
CA ASN A 52 -11.90 -10.87 -3.38
C ASN A 52 -13.27 -11.52 -3.23
N VAL A 53 -13.92 -11.81 -4.35
CA VAL A 53 -15.21 -12.48 -4.41
C VAL A 53 -15.10 -13.64 -5.37
N MET A 54 -15.53 -14.81 -4.95
CA MET A 54 -15.62 -15.99 -5.77
C MET A 54 -17.03 -16.58 -5.67
N TYR A 55 -17.59 -16.93 -6.82
CA TYR A 55 -18.89 -17.56 -6.93
C TYR A 55 -18.77 -18.94 -7.58
N HIS A 56 -19.22 -19.95 -6.87
CA HIS A 56 -19.31 -21.33 -7.35
C HIS A 56 -20.60 -21.51 -8.16
N LEU A 57 -20.50 -21.44 -9.49
CA LEU A 57 -21.63 -21.75 -10.38
C LEU A 57 -21.93 -23.25 -10.37
N SER A 58 -20.89 -24.08 -10.33
CA SER A 58 -20.96 -25.54 -10.20
C SER A 58 -19.64 -26.09 -9.66
N ASP A 59 -19.55 -27.40 -9.49
CA ASP A 59 -18.30 -28.06 -9.08
C ASP A 59 -17.14 -27.84 -10.08
N ALA A 60 -17.48 -27.57 -11.35
CA ALA A 60 -16.51 -27.38 -12.42
C ALA A 60 -16.29 -25.90 -12.81
N TRP A 61 -17.20 -25.00 -12.44
CA TRP A 61 -17.16 -23.59 -12.86
C TRP A 61 -17.17 -22.65 -11.66
N LYS A 62 -16.14 -21.82 -11.59
CA LYS A 62 -15.99 -20.78 -10.57
C LYS A 62 -15.76 -19.43 -11.25
N LEU A 63 -16.54 -18.44 -10.88
CA LEU A 63 -16.30 -17.05 -11.24
C LEU A 63 -15.50 -16.40 -10.12
N PHE A 64 -14.49 -15.61 -10.48
CA PHE A 64 -13.75 -14.80 -9.53
C PHE A 64 -13.85 -13.33 -9.95
N ALA A 65 -13.80 -12.46 -8.97
CA ALA A 65 -13.66 -11.02 -9.14
C ALA A 65 -12.78 -10.51 -8.00
N ASN A 66 -11.85 -9.61 -8.30
CA ASN A 66 -10.99 -8.99 -7.32
C ASN A 66 -10.94 -7.48 -7.49
N ALA A 67 -10.88 -6.78 -6.36
CA ALA A 67 -10.71 -5.34 -6.29
C ALA A 67 -9.67 -5.05 -5.23
N ASN A 68 -8.50 -4.60 -5.65
CA ASN A 68 -7.36 -4.41 -4.76
C ASN A 68 -6.78 -3.01 -4.93
N THR A 69 -6.44 -2.37 -3.82
CA THR A 69 -5.61 -1.15 -3.82
C THR A 69 -4.22 -1.53 -3.35
N SER A 70 -3.21 -1.18 -4.13
CA SER A 70 -1.80 -1.38 -3.77
C SER A 70 -1.04 -0.05 -3.89
N PHE A 71 0.17 0.01 -3.34
CA PHE A 71 1.05 1.16 -3.58
C PHE A 71 2.48 0.73 -3.88
N GLY A 72 3.15 1.48 -4.74
CA GLY A 72 4.58 1.39 -4.96
C GLY A 72 5.33 2.16 -3.89
N SER A 73 6.23 1.51 -3.16
CA SER A 73 7.06 2.18 -2.16
C SER A 73 7.87 3.30 -2.80
N MET A 74 7.90 4.46 -2.17
CA MET A 74 8.65 5.62 -2.65
C MET A 74 10.16 5.33 -2.64
N GLN A 75 10.81 5.37 -3.80
CA GLN A 75 12.23 5.02 -3.92
C GLN A 75 13.13 6.13 -3.37
N TYR A 76 14.27 5.72 -2.77
CA TYR A 76 15.27 6.60 -2.14
C TYR A 76 15.70 7.81 -3.01
N PHE A 77 15.73 7.66 -4.34
CA PHE A 77 16.11 8.73 -5.28
C PHE A 77 15.09 9.88 -5.35
N GLN A 78 13.84 9.67 -4.95
CA GLN A 78 12.81 10.70 -4.91
C GLN A 78 12.93 11.57 -3.65
N LEU A 79 13.49 11.01 -2.57
CA LEU A 79 13.77 11.71 -1.31
C LEU A 79 15.00 12.64 -1.40
N THR A 80 15.92 12.37 -2.34
CA THR A 80 17.11 13.20 -2.60
C THR A 80 16.88 14.29 -3.64
N LYS A 81 15.75 14.30 -4.37
CA LYS A 81 15.37 15.43 -5.24
C LYS A 81 14.71 16.53 -4.39
N GLY A 82 15.33 17.71 -4.45
CA GLY A 82 15.25 18.77 -3.44
C GLY A 82 13.89 19.45 -3.24
N GLY A 83 13.59 19.70 -1.96
CA GLY A 83 12.78 20.84 -1.51
C GLY A 83 13.68 21.95 -0.96
N ASN A 84 13.10 23.07 -0.55
CA ASN A 84 13.82 24.22 -0.02
C ASN A 84 14.41 23.91 1.38
N GLY A 85 15.73 23.93 1.53
CA GLY A 85 16.42 23.60 2.80
C GLY A 85 16.36 22.11 3.20
N ASN A 86 16.11 21.81 4.48
CA ASN A 86 16.01 20.43 5.00
C ASN A 86 14.68 19.74 4.65
N GLN A 87 13.84 20.32 3.81
CA GLN A 87 12.59 19.67 3.41
C GLN A 87 12.79 18.78 2.17
N PRO A 88 12.25 17.55 2.16
CA PRO A 88 12.14 16.76 0.93
C PRO A 88 11.15 17.45 -0.03
N ALA A 89 11.20 17.14 -1.34
CA ALA A 89 10.34 17.78 -2.33
C ALA A 89 8.85 17.78 -1.91
N PRO A 90 8.15 18.92 -2.03
CA PRO A 90 6.72 19.00 -1.73
C PRO A 90 5.95 18.07 -2.68
N GLY A 91 4.95 17.36 -2.16
CA GLY A 91 4.09 16.48 -2.97
C GLY A 91 4.60 15.04 -3.18
N LEU A 92 5.71 14.65 -2.56
CA LEU A 92 6.11 13.24 -2.49
C LEU A 92 5.05 12.46 -1.68
N THR A 93 4.26 11.65 -2.38
CA THR A 93 3.30 10.69 -1.82
C THR A 93 3.53 9.34 -2.50
N ALA A 94 3.24 8.25 -1.78
CA ALA A 94 3.27 6.92 -2.37
C ALA A 94 2.37 6.84 -3.61
N GLU A 95 2.84 6.18 -4.67
CA GLU A 95 2.06 5.95 -5.89
C GLU A 95 1.00 4.88 -5.61
N LYS A 96 -0.28 5.21 -5.76
CA LYS A 96 -1.40 4.29 -5.53
C LYS A 96 -1.84 3.64 -6.84
N ALA A 97 -1.89 2.32 -6.87
CA ALA A 97 -2.49 1.55 -7.95
C ALA A 97 -3.83 0.96 -7.48
N ARG A 98 -4.82 0.96 -8.38
CA ARG A 98 -6.11 0.31 -8.17
C ARG A 98 -6.27 -0.74 -9.26
N THR A 99 -6.41 -1.99 -8.86
CA THR A 99 -6.55 -3.13 -9.74
C THR A 99 -7.96 -3.69 -9.60
N TYR A 100 -8.61 -3.91 -10.73
CA TYR A 100 -9.92 -4.54 -10.83
C TYR A 100 -9.82 -5.63 -11.89
N GLU A 101 -10.04 -6.88 -11.50
CA GLU A 101 -9.89 -8.06 -12.36
C GLU A 101 -11.04 -9.05 -12.15
#